data_AF-A0A7C6L5X2-F1
#
_entry.id   AF-A0A7C6L5X2-F1
#
_cell.length_a   1.000
_cell.length_b   1.000
_cell.length_c   1.000
_cell.angle_alpha   90.00
_cell.angle_beta   90.00
_cell.angle_gamma   90.00
#
_symmetry.space_group_name_H-M   'P 1'
#
loop_
_entity.id
_entity.type
_entity.pdbx_description
1 polymer ?
#
loop_
_entity_poly.entity_id
_entity_poly.type
_entity_poly.pdbx_seq_one_letter_code
_entity_poly.pdbx_strand_id
1 'polypeptide(L)'
;MELSKILQVTQKVVPFKTIAPIFIIMGVISLCLIIMTIHSDNKPNKYFYETLIIGKIDDIRHKEQYIWYKIGQDWFILLNNQTRDLSIGDSIYKKNNSYLIKVYDRTGKIKYEGEIKEIGFRTSKAAP
;
A
#
# COMPACT_ATOMS: atom_id res chain seq x y z
N MET A 1 11.84 -24.15 -61.97
CA MET A 1 10.69 -24.02 -61.05
C MET A 1 11.22 -24.00 -59.62
N GLU A 2 11.92 -22.93 -59.24
CA GLU A 2 12.59 -22.79 -57.92
C GLU A 2 12.60 -21.31 -57.48
N LEU A 3 12.66 -20.38 -58.44
CA LEU A 3 12.65 -18.94 -58.17
C LEU A 3 11.37 -18.41 -57.50
N SER A 4 10.22 -18.99 -57.84
CA SER A 4 8.92 -18.58 -57.29
C SER A 4 8.72 -19.00 -55.83
N LYS A 5 9.36 -20.09 -55.38
CA LYS A 5 9.36 -20.52 -53.98
C LYS A 5 10.25 -19.63 -53.12
N ILE A 6 11.42 -19.23 -53.63
CA ILE A 6 12.32 -18.31 -52.92
C ILE A 6 11.65 -16.95 -52.72
N LEU A 7 10.95 -16.43 -53.72
CA LEU A 7 10.22 -15.15 -53.62
C LEU A 7 9.08 -15.17 -52.58
N GLN A 8 8.36 -16.29 -52.46
CA GLN A 8 7.27 -16.42 -51.49
C GLN A 8 7.76 -16.46 -50.04
N VAL A 9 8.95 -17.01 -49.79
CA VAL A 9 9.55 -17.05 -48.44
C VAL A 9 9.97 -15.64 -47.99
N THR A 10 10.44 -14.80 -48.92
CA THR A 10 10.85 -13.41 -48.62
C THR A 10 9.69 -12.44 -48.43
N GLN A 11 8.47 -12.80 -48.86
CA GLN A 11 7.30 -11.90 -48.85
C GLN A 11 6.50 -11.85 -47.53
N LYS A 12 6.91 -12.58 -46.49
CA LYS A 12 6.32 -12.46 -45.14
C LYS A 12 7.18 -11.66 -44.16
N VAL A 13 8.14 -10.89 -44.66
CA VAL A 13 8.88 -9.92 -43.85
C VAL A 13 8.05 -8.65 -43.78
N VAL A 14 7.22 -8.53 -42.74
CA VAL A 14 6.49 -7.27 -42.48
C VAL A 14 7.54 -6.18 -42.26
N PRO A 15 7.49 -5.04 -43.00
CA PRO A 15 8.51 -4.03 -42.90
C PRO A 15 8.60 -3.50 -41.46
N PHE A 16 9.81 -3.40 -40.92
CA PHE A 16 10.03 -2.89 -39.55
C PHE A 16 9.39 -1.52 -39.32
N LYS A 17 9.31 -0.68 -40.36
CA LYS A 17 8.62 0.62 -40.34
C LYS A 17 7.13 0.53 -40.02
N THR A 18 6.49 -0.61 -40.31
CA THR A 18 5.07 -0.86 -40.06
C THR A 18 4.83 -1.43 -38.66
N ILE A 19 5.79 -2.17 -38.10
CA ILE A 19 5.66 -2.82 -36.78
C ILE A 19 6.22 -1.95 -35.63
N ALA A 20 7.25 -1.15 -35.91
CA ALA A 20 7.84 -0.21 -34.95
C ALA A 20 6.81 0.68 -34.22
N PRO A 21 5.82 1.32 -34.89
CA PRO A 21 4.81 2.12 -34.19
C PRO A 21 3.94 1.28 -33.24
N ILE A 22 3.65 0.02 -33.57
CA ILE A 22 2.88 -0.88 -32.69
C ILE A 22 3.66 -1.16 -31.40
N PHE A 23 4.96 -1.45 -31.50
CA PHE A 23 5.81 -1.66 -30.34
C PHE A 23 5.97 -0.40 -29.48
N ILE A 24 6.05 0.78 -30.10
CA ILE A 24 6.09 2.05 -29.37
C ILE A 24 4.78 2.25 -28.58
N ILE A 25 3.62 2.02 -29.21
CA ILE A 25 2.32 2.13 -28.54
C ILE A 25 2.23 1.13 -27.37
N MET A 26 2.66 -0.11 -27.56
CA MET A 26 2.69 -1.10 -26.48
C MET A 26 3.61 -0.69 -25.32
N GLY A 27 4.76 -0.09 -25.61
CA GLY A 27 5.66 0.45 -24.60
C GLY A 27 5.03 1.58 -23.80
N VAL A 28 4.33 2.51 -24.48
CA VAL A 28 3.60 3.62 -23.83
C VAL A 28 2.49 3.08 -22.93
N ILE A 29 1.68 2.13 -23.41
CA ILE A 29 0.60 1.52 -22.61
C ILE A 29 1.17 0.83 -21.37
N SER A 30 2.25 0.06 -21.54
CA SER A 30 2.91 -0.64 -20.42
C SER A 30 3.44 0.34 -19.38
N LEU A 31 4.06 1.44 -19.83
CA LEU A 31 4.53 2.49 -18.94
C LEU A 31 3.37 3.18 -18.19
N CYS A 32 2.26 3.47 -18.87
CA CYS A 32 1.07 4.03 -18.23
C CYS A 32 0.49 3.09 -17.17
N LEU A 33 0.44 1.78 -17.44
CA LEU A 33 -0.03 0.80 -16.46
C LEU A 33 0.88 0.75 -15.22
N ILE A 34 2.21 0.73 -15.41
CA ILE A 34 3.18 0.76 -14.30
C ILE A 34 2.98 2.02 -13.44
N ILE A 35 2.84 3.19 -14.07
CA ILE A 35 2.61 4.45 -13.36
C ILE A 35 1.29 4.41 -12.58
N MET A 36 0.21 3.89 -13.19
CA MET A 36 -1.09 3.76 -12.52
C MET A 36 -1.04 2.82 -11.33
N THR A 37 -0.33 1.68 -11.42
CA THR A 37 -0.17 0.75 -10.29
C THR A 37 0.59 1.42 -9.15
N ILE A 38 1.72 2.09 -9.42
CA ILE A 38 2.49 2.82 -8.41
C ILE A 38 1.65 3.91 -7.73
N HIS A 39 0.78 4.60 -8.48
CA HIS A 39 -0.07 5.66 -7.95
C HIS A 39 -1.25 5.11 -7.14
N SER A 40 -1.80 3.97 -7.54
CA SER A 40 -2.87 3.28 -6.82
C SER A 40 -2.40 2.74 -5.48
N ASP A 41 -1.20 2.14 -5.44
CA ASP A 41 -0.63 1.58 -4.21
C ASP A 41 -0.25 2.68 -3.21
N ASN A 42 0.11 3.87 -3.69
CA ASN A 42 0.41 5.02 -2.83
C ASN A 42 -0.81 5.86 -2.45
N LYS A 43 -2.04 5.38 -2.68
CA LYS A 43 -3.23 6.21 -2.42
C LYS A 43 -3.34 6.47 -0.91
N PRO A 44 -3.22 7.74 -0.47
CA PRO A 44 -3.24 8.06 0.95
C PRO A 44 -4.56 7.64 1.57
N ASN A 45 -4.51 6.96 2.72
CA ASN A 45 -5.73 6.65 3.46
C ASN A 45 -6.32 7.94 4.06
N LYS A 46 -7.24 8.57 3.32
CA LYS A 46 -7.89 9.82 3.73
C LYS A 46 -8.61 9.69 5.08
N TYR A 47 -9.23 8.54 5.34
CA TYR A 47 -9.90 8.28 6.61
C TYR A 47 -8.89 8.26 7.76
N PHE A 48 -7.74 7.61 7.56
CA PHE A 48 -6.65 7.68 8.54
C PHE A 48 -6.23 9.11 8.81
N TYR A 49 -5.92 9.85 7.75
CA TYR A 49 -5.43 11.22 7.83
C TYR A 49 -6.35 12.08 8.69
N GLU A 50 -7.66 12.01 8.46
CA GLU A 50 -8.68 12.80 9.16
C GLU A 50 -8.99 12.30 10.59
N THR A 51 -8.78 11.01 10.89
CA THR A 51 -9.14 10.40 12.18
C THR A 51 -8.21 10.84 13.31
N LEU A 52 -8.77 11.23 14.45
CA LEU A 52 -8.03 11.44 15.69
C LEU A 52 -7.89 10.11 16.43
N ILE A 53 -6.67 9.74 16.87
CA ILE A 53 -6.45 8.56 17.70
C ILE A 53 -5.74 9.00 18.98
N ILE A 54 -6.44 8.89 20.10
CA ILE A 54 -5.88 9.16 21.42
C ILE A 54 -6.39 8.09 22.37
N GLY A 55 -5.49 7.28 22.91
CA GLY A 55 -5.88 6.27 23.89
C GLY A 55 -4.77 5.28 24.18
N LYS A 56 -5.06 4.35 25.09
CA LYS A 56 -4.18 3.23 25.41
C LYS A 56 -4.57 2.01 24.60
N ILE A 57 -3.59 1.15 24.33
CA ILE A 57 -3.84 -0.16 23.75
C ILE A 57 -4.47 -1.04 24.83
N ASP A 58 -5.72 -1.39 24.65
CA ASP A 58 -6.50 -2.20 25.60
C ASP A 58 -6.34 -3.70 25.33
N ASP A 59 -6.22 -4.10 24.05
CA ASP A 59 -6.11 -5.49 23.62
C ASP A 59 -5.28 -5.57 22.33
N ILE A 60 -4.60 -6.69 22.13
CA ILE A 60 -3.80 -6.98 20.93
C ILE A 60 -4.19 -8.37 20.42
N ARG A 61 -4.64 -8.44 19.17
CA ARG A 61 -5.01 -9.71 18.53
C ARG A 61 -4.20 -9.95 17.27
N HIS A 62 -3.63 -11.14 17.20
CA HIS A 62 -2.97 -11.62 16.00
C HIS A 62 -4.00 -12.41 15.18
N LYS A 63 -4.35 -11.90 14.00
CA LYS A 63 -5.27 -12.60 13.09
C LYS A 63 -4.69 -12.58 11.68
N GLU A 64 -4.45 -13.78 11.16
CA GLU A 64 -3.83 -13.99 9.85
C GLU A 64 -2.47 -13.28 9.75
N GLN A 65 -2.29 -12.41 8.77
CA GLN A 65 -1.04 -11.66 8.51
C GLN A 65 -1.00 -10.30 9.25
N TYR A 66 -2.01 -9.98 10.05
CA TYR A 66 -2.18 -8.65 10.64
C TYR A 66 -2.24 -8.69 12.17
N ILE A 67 -1.71 -7.63 12.78
CA ILE A 67 -1.82 -7.36 14.20
C ILE A 67 -2.85 -6.26 14.40
N TRP A 68 -3.85 -6.56 15.22
CA TRP A 68 -4.96 -5.69 15.54
C TRP A 68 -4.77 -5.11 16.94
N TYR A 69 -4.93 -3.79 17.05
CA TYR A 69 -4.80 -3.05 18.29
C TYR A 69 -6.16 -2.45 18.66
N LYS A 70 -6.65 -2.76 19.85
CA LYS A 70 -7.85 -2.13 20.40
C LYS A 70 -7.46 -0.86 21.13
N ILE A 71 -8.06 0.27 20.77
CA ILE A 71 -7.85 1.55 21.45
C ILE A 71 -9.22 2.14 21.74
N GLY A 72 -9.63 2.12 23.02
CA GLY A 72 -10.99 2.46 23.40
C GLY A 72 -12.01 1.45 22.87
N GLN A 73 -12.94 1.91 22.04
CA GLN A 73 -14.00 1.05 21.46
C GLN A 73 -13.64 0.52 20.07
N ASP A 74 -12.59 1.05 19.45
CA ASP A 74 -12.27 0.79 18.05
C ASP A 74 -11.04 -0.11 17.91
N TRP A 75 -10.99 -0.82 16.78
CA TRP A 75 -9.90 -1.70 16.41
C TRP A 75 -9.15 -1.16 15.20
N PHE A 76 -7.82 -1.20 15.27
CA PHE A 76 -6.92 -0.58 14.32
C PHE A 76 -5.85 -1.57 13.84
N ILE A 77 -5.49 -1.52 12.55
CA ILE A 77 -4.37 -2.30 11.99
C ILE A 77 -3.26 -1.34 11.57
N LEU A 78 -2.14 -1.36 12.31
CA LEU A 78 -0.98 -0.55 11.98
C LEU A 78 -0.08 -1.32 11.00
N LEU A 79 -0.10 -0.95 9.71
CA LEU A 79 0.70 -1.58 8.66
C LEU A 79 2.08 -0.92 8.60
N ASN A 80 2.85 -1.06 9.68
CA ASN A 80 4.26 -0.69 9.68
C ASN A 80 5.07 -1.75 10.44
N ASN A 81 6.16 -2.22 9.84
CA ASN A 81 7.07 -3.15 10.52
C ASN A 81 7.70 -2.55 11.79
N GLN A 82 7.73 -1.22 11.88
CA GLN A 82 8.25 -0.51 13.06
C GLN A 82 7.26 -0.46 14.24
N THR A 83 5.98 -0.80 14.03
CA THR A 83 4.99 -0.84 15.12
C THR A 83 4.81 -2.25 15.72
N ARG A 84 5.73 -3.18 15.47
CA ARG A 84 5.66 -4.56 16.00
C ARG A 84 5.90 -4.65 17.51
N ASP A 85 6.54 -3.67 18.13
CA ASP A 85 6.90 -3.67 19.55
C ASP A 85 5.88 -2.99 20.47
N LEU A 86 4.64 -2.83 19.97
CA LEU A 86 3.53 -2.28 20.73
C LEU A 86 3.03 -3.28 21.76
N SER A 87 2.79 -2.79 22.97
CA SER A 87 2.34 -3.59 24.10
C SER A 87 1.04 -3.04 24.68
N ILE A 88 0.23 -3.92 25.28
CA ILE A 88 -0.96 -3.50 26.02
C ILE A 88 -0.55 -2.46 27.08
N GLY A 89 -1.30 -1.36 27.16
CA GLY A 89 -1.04 -0.24 28.04
C GLY A 89 -0.12 0.85 27.47
N ASP A 90 0.50 0.64 26.31
CA ASP A 90 1.15 1.72 25.57
C ASP A 90 0.10 2.74 25.10
N SER A 91 0.46 4.02 25.09
CA SER A 91 -0.44 5.11 24.69
C SER A 91 -0.13 5.54 23.26
N ILE A 92 -1.14 5.61 22.41
CA ILE A 92 -1.03 6.06 21.02
C ILE A 92 -1.64 7.45 20.92
N TYR A 93 -0.90 8.35 20.27
CA TYR A 93 -1.34 9.70 19.95
C TYR A 93 -1.13 9.97 18.46
N LYS A 94 -2.21 10.37 17.80
CA LYS A 94 -2.23 10.85 16.42
C LYS A 94 -3.20 12.00 16.33
N LYS A 95 -2.74 13.12 15.79
CA LYS A 95 -3.57 14.27 15.50
C LYS A 95 -4.45 14.02 14.27
N ASN A 96 -5.61 14.68 14.21
CA ASN A 96 -6.36 14.79 12.97
C ASN A 96 -5.52 15.53 11.90
N ASN A 97 -5.82 15.26 10.63
CA ASN A 97 -5.11 15.80 9.47
C ASN A 97 -3.60 15.59 9.53
N SER A 98 -3.16 14.41 9.95
CA SER A 98 -1.75 14.05 10.05
C SER A 98 -1.53 12.56 9.84
N TYR A 99 -0.40 12.20 9.25
CA TYR A 99 0.07 10.80 9.20
C TYR A 99 1.01 10.45 10.36
N LEU A 100 1.34 11.42 11.21
CA LEU A 100 2.27 11.24 12.30
C LEU A 100 1.60 10.51 13.47
N ILE A 101 2.19 9.38 13.85
CA ILE A 101 1.85 8.65 15.06
C ILE A 101 2.99 8.79 16.07
N LYS A 102 2.61 9.02 17.33
CA LYS A 102 3.49 8.91 18.48
C LYS A 102 2.97 7.81 19.39
N VAL A 103 3.89 6.99 19.88
CA VAL A 103 3.61 5.91 20.81
C VAL A 103 4.46 6.14 22.04
N TYR A 104 3.80 6.10 23.19
CA TYR A 104 4.42 6.22 24.49
C TYR A 104 4.30 4.90 25.24
N ASP A 105 5.35 4.49 25.94
CA ASP A 105 5.27 3.38 26.87
C ASP A 105 4.43 3.74 28.11
N ARG A 106 4.26 2.75 29.00
CA ARG A 106 3.56 2.92 30.29
C ARG A 106 4.20 3.95 31.22
N THR A 107 5.47 4.30 31.00
CA THR A 107 6.22 5.31 31.78
C THR A 107 6.16 6.70 31.15
N GLY A 108 5.53 6.84 29.99
CA GLY A 108 5.41 8.09 29.24
C GLY A 108 6.62 8.39 28.34
N LYS A 109 7.55 7.44 28.15
CA LYS A 109 8.67 7.60 27.21
C LYS A 109 8.21 7.27 25.79
N ILE A 110 8.75 8.00 24.81
CA ILE A 110 8.47 7.75 23.40
C ILE A 110 9.11 6.42 23.00
N LYS A 111 8.27 5.44 22.64
CA LYS A 111 8.68 4.18 22.00
C LYS A 111 8.85 4.35 20.50
N TYR A 112 7.97 5.15 19.89
CA TYR A 112 7.95 5.34 18.45
C TYR A 112 7.40 6.73 18.10
N GLU A 113 8.01 7.37 17.12
CA GLU A 113 7.50 8.57 16.47
C GLU A 113 7.83 8.49 14.98
N GLY A 114 6.80 8.54 14.14
CA GLY A 114 7.00 8.44 12.70
C GLY A 114 5.71 8.57 11.90
N GLU A 115 5.88 8.76 10.59
CA GLU A 115 4.77 8.78 9.64
C GLU A 115 4.38 7.36 9.25
N ILE A 116 3.10 7.05 9.38
CA ILE A 116 2.55 5.78 8.90
C ILE A 116 1.64 6.10 7.71
N LYS A 117 2.09 5.76 6.50
CA LYS A 117 1.36 6.05 5.26
C LYS A 117 0.20 5.08 5.02
N GLU A 118 0.32 3.87 5.56
CA GLU A 118 -0.69 2.81 5.43
C GLU A 118 -1.12 2.31 6.81
N ILE A 119 -2.38 2.54 7.13
CA ILE A 119 -3.06 1.87 8.25
C ILE A 119 -4.35 1.33 7.66
N GLY A 120 -4.58 0.03 7.85
CA GLY A 120 -5.83 -0.60 7.51
C GLY A 120 -6.87 -0.22 8.54
N PHE A 121 -7.74 0.74 8.22
CA PHE A 121 -8.91 1.01 9.03
C PHE A 121 -9.97 -0.03 8.70
N ARG A 122 -10.15 -0.99 9.59
CA ARG A 122 -11.39 -1.75 9.68
C ARG A 122 -12.06 -1.37 10.99
N THR A 123 -12.64 -0.17 11.01
CA THR A 123 -13.65 0.14 12.00
C THR A 123 -14.83 -0.77 11.71
N SER A 124 -14.99 -1.82 12.49
CA SER A 124 -16.22 -2.56 12.44
C SER A 124 -16.64 -2.91 13.85
N LYS A 125 -17.96 -2.80 14.07
CA LYS A 125 -18.71 -3.56 15.07
C LYS A 125 -18.52 -5.09 14.93
N ALA A 126 -17.66 -5.53 14.01
CA ALA A 126 -17.26 -6.89 13.70
C ALA A 126 -15.72 -7.02 13.71
N ALA A 127 -15.05 -6.33 14.64
CA ALA A 127 -13.76 -6.84 15.09
C ALA A 127 -13.95 -8.31 15.50
N PRO A 128 -12.96 -9.19 15.25
CA PRO A 128 -13.04 -10.56 15.75
C PRO A 128 -13.27 -10.58 17.25
#